data_AF-G5AFQ9-F1
#
_entry.id   AF-G5AFQ9-F1
#
_cell.length_a   1.000
_cell.length_b   1.000
_cell.length_c   1.000
_cell.angle_alpha   90.00
_cell.angle_beta   90.00
_cell.angle_gamma   90.00
#
_symmetry.space_group_name_H-M   'P 1'
#
loop_
_entity.id
_entity.type
_entity.pdbx_description
1 polymer ?
#
loop_
_entity_poly.entity_id
_entity_poly.type
_entity_poly.pdbx_seq_one_letter_code
_entity_poly.pdbx_strand_id
1 'polypeptide(L)'
;PTIFTGSRFNGNDNAPNNTDEYGRFFDDRRRDISPGYFHVAVTNIMGRFNHSFVVDITAGNEVWNQPVRSYEILRLSWTTPKAAAKKYFNVDKYPFNDAATKIAVVTTRFSWIVESGVNGPLVATGIVDKYTTSADYEYILETDETYQILGGEWLSGSKANHPDFLWLPASKPDNATVTSVGLVYSEIEGLLDESVS
;
A
#
# COMPACT_ATOMS: atom_id res chain seq x y z
N PRO A 1 -3.24 -11.44 16.72
CA PRO A 1 -4.44 -10.82 16.08
C PRO A 1 -3.98 -9.86 14.98
N THR A 2 -4.75 -9.68 13.91
CA THR A 2 -4.41 -8.76 12.81
C THR A 2 -5.47 -7.69 12.65
N ILE A 3 -5.04 -6.48 12.31
CA ILE A 3 -5.90 -5.43 11.78
C ILE A 3 -5.73 -5.51 10.26
N PHE A 4 -6.73 -6.01 9.55
CA PHE A 4 -6.68 -6.23 8.10
C PHE A 4 -7.57 -5.21 7.39
N THR A 5 -7.06 -4.60 6.32
CA THR A 5 -7.77 -3.57 5.55
C THR A 5 -7.57 -3.80 4.05
N GLY A 6 -8.66 -3.70 3.29
CA GLY A 6 -8.77 -4.20 1.92
C GLY A 6 -9.43 -5.58 1.88
N SER A 7 -9.89 -5.99 0.71
CA SER A 7 -10.41 -7.33 0.42
C SER A 7 -9.62 -7.93 -0.73
N ARG A 8 -9.28 -9.20 -0.58
CA ARG A 8 -8.46 -9.92 -1.55
C ARG A 8 -9.20 -10.16 -2.87
N PHE A 9 -8.53 -9.91 -3.99
CA PHE A 9 -8.94 -10.40 -5.29
C PHE A 9 -8.53 -11.88 -5.49
N ASN A 10 -9.45 -12.72 -6.00
CA ASN A 10 -9.21 -14.15 -6.28
C ASN A 10 -9.71 -14.54 -7.70
N GLY A 11 -9.86 -13.57 -8.61
CA GLY A 11 -10.44 -13.77 -9.94
C GLY A 11 -9.38 -13.90 -11.03
N ASN A 12 -9.74 -14.19 -12.27
CA ASN A 12 -8.74 -14.29 -13.35
C ASN A 12 -8.09 -12.93 -13.66
N ASP A 13 -6.78 -12.80 -13.44
CA ASP A 13 -6.02 -11.57 -13.69
C ASP A 13 -6.07 -11.11 -15.15
N ASN A 14 -6.23 -12.06 -16.08
CA ASN A 14 -6.17 -11.89 -17.52
C ASN A 14 -7.57 -11.90 -18.18
N ALA A 15 -8.64 -11.69 -17.42
CA ALA A 15 -9.98 -11.60 -17.99
C ALA A 15 -10.05 -10.47 -19.04
N PRO A 16 -10.46 -10.74 -20.30
CA PRO A 16 -10.54 -9.71 -21.33
C PRO A 16 -11.64 -8.69 -20.98
N ASN A 17 -11.43 -7.42 -21.35
CA ASN A 17 -12.39 -6.31 -21.18
C ASN A 17 -12.85 -6.11 -19.71
N ASN A 18 -11.94 -6.25 -18.76
CA ASN A 18 -12.23 -6.11 -17.33
C ASN A 18 -12.10 -4.68 -16.79
N THR A 19 -11.88 -3.69 -17.66
CA THR A 19 -11.74 -2.27 -17.31
C THR A 19 -12.75 -1.40 -18.06
N ASP A 20 -13.12 -0.29 -17.45
CA ASP A 20 -13.93 0.76 -18.08
C ASP A 20 -13.12 1.61 -19.09
N GLU A 21 -13.77 2.62 -19.68
CA GLU A 21 -13.17 3.54 -20.64
C GLU A 21 -11.99 4.35 -20.07
N TYR A 22 -11.86 4.44 -18.75
CA TYR A 22 -10.77 5.12 -18.05
C TYR A 22 -9.67 4.14 -17.61
N GLY A 23 -9.80 2.85 -17.90
CA GLY A 23 -8.85 1.80 -17.49
C GLY A 23 -9.00 1.38 -16.03
N ARG A 24 -10.11 1.72 -15.37
CA ARG A 24 -10.42 1.33 -14.00
C ARG A 24 -11.11 -0.04 -14.03
N PHE A 25 -10.65 -1.00 -13.22
CA PHE A 25 -11.24 -2.34 -13.20
C PHE A 25 -12.72 -2.29 -12.82
N PHE A 26 -13.57 -3.13 -13.42
CA PHE A 26 -14.97 -3.25 -13.01
C PHE A 26 -15.14 -3.97 -11.67
N ASP A 27 -14.22 -4.89 -11.34
CA ASP A 27 -14.21 -5.59 -10.06
C ASP A 27 -13.68 -4.66 -8.97
N ASP A 28 -14.54 -4.31 -8.01
CA ASP A 28 -14.19 -3.46 -6.87
C ASP A 28 -13.02 -3.99 -6.06
N ARG A 29 -12.81 -5.32 -6.02
CA ARG A 29 -11.71 -5.94 -5.27
C ARG A 29 -10.35 -5.64 -5.90
N ARG A 30 -10.29 -5.36 -7.21
CA ARG A 30 -9.04 -4.87 -7.85
C ARG A 30 -8.85 -3.37 -7.67
N ARG A 31 -9.71 -2.72 -6.90
CA ARG A 31 -9.67 -1.29 -6.57
C ARG A 31 -9.82 -1.06 -5.06
N ASP A 32 -9.68 -2.12 -4.28
CA ASP A 32 -10.15 -2.16 -2.90
C ASP A 32 -9.43 -1.14 -2.03
N ILE A 33 -8.11 -1.08 -2.19
CA ILE A 33 -7.30 0.01 -1.65
C ILE A 33 -7.42 1.21 -2.59
N SER A 34 -8.39 2.07 -2.29
CA SER A 34 -8.48 3.38 -2.91
C SER A 34 -7.19 4.19 -2.62
N PRO A 35 -6.72 5.03 -3.56
CA PRO A 35 -5.56 5.87 -3.34
C PRO A 35 -5.74 6.86 -2.19
N GLY A 36 -6.97 7.32 -1.96
CA GLY A 36 -7.32 8.16 -0.81
C GLY A 36 -7.04 7.44 0.51
N TYR A 37 -7.49 6.18 0.64
CA TYR A 37 -7.18 5.36 1.80
C TYR A 37 -5.67 5.07 1.90
N PHE A 38 -5.03 4.64 0.81
CA PHE A 38 -3.59 4.38 0.77
C PHE A 38 -2.79 5.58 1.31
N HIS A 39 -3.07 6.78 0.81
CA HIS A 39 -2.37 7.99 1.23
C HIS A 39 -2.57 8.27 2.72
N VAL A 40 -3.81 8.20 3.21
CA VAL A 40 -4.12 8.42 4.63
C VAL A 40 -3.44 7.37 5.50
N ALA A 41 -3.52 6.09 5.14
CA ALA A 41 -2.94 4.99 5.88
C ALA A 41 -1.41 5.13 5.97
N VAL A 42 -0.72 5.31 4.84
CA VAL A 42 0.74 5.47 4.79
C VAL A 42 1.18 6.67 5.62
N THR A 43 0.60 7.84 5.38
CA THR A 43 1.02 9.08 6.05
C THR A 43 0.72 9.09 7.54
N ASN A 44 -0.39 8.47 7.99
CA ASN A 44 -0.69 8.40 9.40
C ASN A 44 0.07 7.28 10.11
N ILE A 45 0.02 6.04 9.60
CA ILE A 45 0.66 4.90 10.27
C ILE A 45 2.17 5.12 10.35
N MET A 46 2.80 5.48 9.24
CA MET A 46 4.25 5.66 9.19
C MET A 46 4.68 7.06 9.63
N GLY A 47 4.06 8.11 9.09
CA GLY A 47 4.50 9.48 9.35
C GLY A 47 4.10 10.01 10.73
N ARG A 48 2.84 9.79 11.14
CA ARG A 48 2.30 10.34 12.38
C ARG A 48 2.50 9.42 13.58
N PHE A 49 2.25 8.12 13.39
CA PHE A 49 2.30 7.14 14.47
C PHE A 49 3.64 6.39 14.54
N ASN A 50 4.55 6.62 13.59
CA ASN A 50 5.89 6.01 13.56
C ASN A 50 5.84 4.47 13.66
N HIS A 51 4.86 3.87 12.99
CA HIS A 51 4.68 2.42 12.89
C HIS A 51 4.81 1.95 11.43
N SER A 52 5.12 0.67 11.26
CA SER A 52 5.10 0.00 9.96
C SER A 52 3.90 -0.97 9.89
N PHE A 53 3.64 -1.49 8.70
CA PHE A 53 2.61 -2.46 8.38
C PHE A 53 3.10 -3.41 7.29
N VAL A 54 2.34 -4.47 7.03
CA VAL A 54 2.59 -5.41 5.95
C VAL A 54 1.63 -5.12 4.81
N VAL A 55 2.13 -5.23 3.57
CA VAL A 55 1.38 -4.94 2.36
C VAL A 55 1.46 -6.11 1.40
N ASP A 56 0.37 -6.35 0.66
CA ASP A 56 0.43 -7.11 -0.58
C ASP A 56 0.77 -6.16 -1.74
N ILE A 57 1.95 -6.35 -2.34
CA ILE A 57 2.49 -5.44 -3.36
C ILE A 57 1.90 -5.66 -4.76
N THR A 58 1.08 -6.69 -4.94
CA THR A 58 0.47 -7.06 -6.24
C THR A 58 -1.05 -6.99 -6.18
N ALA A 59 -1.69 -6.25 -7.09
CA ALA A 59 -3.15 -6.23 -7.28
C ALA A 59 -3.69 -7.47 -8.05
N GLY A 60 -2.97 -8.60 -7.97
CA GLY A 60 -3.23 -9.83 -8.72
C GLY A 60 -3.63 -11.00 -7.82
N ASN A 61 -3.70 -12.22 -8.36
CA ASN A 61 -4.07 -13.40 -7.56
C ASN A 61 -2.99 -13.87 -6.58
N GLU A 62 -1.73 -13.71 -6.96
CA GLU A 62 -0.60 -14.06 -6.13
C GLU A 62 -0.52 -13.08 -4.96
N VAL A 63 -0.20 -13.62 -3.78
CA VAL A 63 -0.12 -12.84 -2.55
C VAL A 63 1.33 -12.72 -2.11
N TRP A 64 1.86 -11.51 -2.09
CA TRP A 64 3.24 -11.21 -1.72
C TRP A 64 3.29 -10.23 -0.54
N ASN A 65 3.33 -10.77 0.68
CA ASN A 65 3.34 -9.99 1.92
C ASN A 65 4.74 -9.45 2.23
N GLN A 66 4.92 -8.14 2.10
CA GLN A 66 6.21 -7.49 2.37
C GLN A 66 6.09 -6.45 3.50
N PRO A 67 7.06 -6.38 4.43
CA PRO A 67 7.06 -5.34 5.45
C PRO A 67 7.50 -4.01 4.84
N VAL A 68 6.69 -2.98 5.10
CA VAL A 68 6.91 -1.65 4.52
C VAL A 68 8.03 -0.94 5.26
N ARG A 69 8.96 -0.37 4.51
CA ARG A 69 10.17 0.28 5.07
C ARG A 69 10.04 1.79 5.10
N SER A 70 9.59 2.41 4.01
CA SER A 70 9.54 3.87 3.91
C SER A 70 8.53 4.33 2.87
N TYR A 71 8.12 5.59 2.98
CA TYR A 71 7.43 6.30 1.93
C TYR A 71 8.04 7.71 1.76
N GLU A 72 7.95 8.25 0.55
CA GLU A 72 8.36 9.61 0.24
C GLU A 72 7.36 10.22 -0.75
N ILE A 73 6.82 11.40 -0.43
CA ILE A 73 5.99 12.16 -1.36
C ILE A 73 6.93 12.94 -2.28
N LEU A 74 7.21 12.39 -3.47
CA LEU A 74 8.08 13.01 -4.47
C LEU A 74 7.44 14.25 -5.10
N ARG A 75 6.11 14.23 -5.25
CA ARG A 75 5.35 15.33 -5.84
C ARG A 75 3.98 15.43 -5.22
N LEU A 76 3.55 16.66 -4.94
CA LEU A 76 2.17 17.01 -4.65
C LEU A 76 1.83 18.30 -5.40
N SER A 77 0.79 18.27 -6.23
CA SER A 77 0.37 19.43 -7.02
C SER A 77 -1.14 19.57 -7.00
N TRP A 78 -1.62 20.73 -6.57
CA TRP A 78 -3.04 21.07 -6.59
C TRP A 78 -3.53 21.45 -7.99
N THR A 79 -4.77 21.08 -8.31
CA THR A 79 -5.48 21.45 -9.53
C THR A 79 -7.00 21.43 -9.30
N THR A 80 -7.78 21.79 -10.32
CA THR A 80 -9.24 21.76 -10.28
C THR A 80 -9.78 20.44 -10.85
N PRO A 81 -10.98 19.99 -10.45
CA PRO A 81 -11.63 18.82 -11.05
C PRO A 81 -11.72 18.89 -12.57
N LYS A 82 -12.09 20.05 -13.14
CA LYS A 82 -12.16 20.28 -14.59
C LYS A 82 -10.80 20.10 -15.28
N ALA A 83 -9.73 20.65 -14.71
CA ALA A 83 -8.40 20.53 -15.28
C ALA A 83 -7.87 19.09 -15.19
N ALA A 84 -8.12 18.40 -14.07
CA ALA A 84 -7.77 16.99 -13.89
C ALA A 84 -8.54 16.10 -14.89
N ALA A 85 -9.85 16.30 -15.01
CA ALA A 85 -10.72 15.61 -15.97
C ALA A 85 -10.15 15.68 -17.39
N LYS A 86 -9.81 16.91 -17.82
CA LYS A 86 -9.30 17.13 -19.18
C LYS A 86 -7.94 16.48 -19.38
N LYS A 87 -7.05 16.60 -18.39
CA LYS A 87 -5.66 16.13 -18.50
C LYS A 87 -5.52 14.62 -18.44
N TYR A 88 -6.22 13.96 -17.52
CA TYR A 88 -6.00 12.55 -17.19
C TYR A 88 -7.04 11.61 -17.81
N PHE A 89 -8.20 12.13 -18.18
CA PHE A 89 -9.33 11.34 -18.65
C PHE A 89 -9.93 11.86 -19.97
N ASN A 90 -9.41 12.97 -20.52
CA ASN A 90 -9.85 13.61 -21.76
C ASN A 90 -11.37 13.92 -21.82
N VAL A 91 -11.96 14.24 -20.67
CA VAL A 91 -13.38 14.64 -20.54
C VAL A 91 -13.50 16.03 -19.92
N ASP A 92 -14.62 16.71 -20.15
CA ASP A 92 -14.80 18.10 -19.71
C ASP A 92 -15.30 18.23 -18.26
N LYS A 93 -15.88 17.16 -17.70
CA LYS A 93 -16.33 17.04 -16.30
C LYS A 93 -15.62 15.87 -15.64
N TYR A 94 -15.17 16.05 -14.40
CA TYR A 94 -14.58 14.96 -13.62
C TYR A 94 -15.63 13.89 -13.32
N PRO A 95 -15.42 12.62 -13.71
CA PRO A 95 -16.51 11.64 -13.73
C PRO A 95 -16.63 10.83 -12.43
N PHE A 96 -15.64 10.86 -11.53
CA PHE A 96 -15.53 9.88 -10.44
C PHE A 96 -16.16 10.33 -9.13
N ASN A 97 -16.15 11.64 -8.84
CA ASN A 97 -16.67 12.17 -7.59
C ASN A 97 -17.15 13.62 -7.75
N ASP A 98 -18.48 13.80 -7.79
CA ASP A 98 -19.12 15.12 -7.91
C ASP A 98 -18.97 15.99 -6.64
N ALA A 99 -18.63 15.40 -5.49
CA ALA A 99 -18.35 16.13 -4.25
C ALA A 99 -16.92 16.68 -4.18
N ALA A 100 -16.02 16.23 -5.07
CA ALA A 100 -14.65 16.72 -5.11
C ALA A 100 -14.61 18.15 -5.67
N THR A 101 -14.17 19.11 -4.85
CA THR A 101 -14.02 20.50 -5.27
C THR A 101 -12.57 20.87 -5.56
N LYS A 102 -11.61 20.15 -4.98
CA LYS A 102 -10.17 20.29 -5.20
C LYS A 102 -9.54 18.93 -5.47
N ILE A 103 -8.53 18.92 -6.35
CA ILE A 103 -7.77 17.72 -6.72
C ILE A 103 -6.30 17.94 -6.37
N ALA A 104 -5.69 16.99 -5.66
CA ALA A 104 -4.23 16.90 -5.55
C ALA A 104 -3.73 15.73 -6.39
N VAL A 105 -2.76 15.99 -7.28
CA VAL A 105 -2.03 14.94 -7.99
C VAL A 105 -0.76 14.64 -7.21
N VAL A 106 -0.58 13.37 -6.85
CA VAL A 106 0.48 12.92 -5.96
C VAL A 106 1.31 11.84 -6.65
N THR A 107 2.62 11.91 -6.46
CA THR A 107 3.55 10.81 -6.72
C THR A 107 4.21 10.42 -5.40
N THR A 108 4.03 9.18 -4.99
CA THR A 108 4.63 8.64 -3.76
C THR A 108 5.57 7.50 -4.11
N ARG A 109 6.84 7.63 -3.73
CA ARG A 109 7.76 6.50 -3.69
C ARG A 109 7.45 5.68 -2.44
N PHE A 110 7.21 4.40 -2.63
CA PHE A 110 6.87 3.48 -1.58
C PHE A 110 7.88 2.33 -1.59
N SER A 111 8.47 2.03 -0.44
CA SER A 111 9.58 1.10 -0.32
C SER A 111 9.27 0.00 0.69
N TRP A 112 9.63 -1.23 0.34
CA TRP A 112 9.46 -2.41 1.18
C TRP A 112 10.70 -3.30 1.09
N ILE A 113 10.84 -4.17 2.08
CA ILE A 113 11.92 -5.16 2.12
C ILE A 113 11.46 -6.39 1.33
N VAL A 114 12.36 -7.02 0.56
CA VAL A 114 12.15 -8.31 -0.12
C VAL A 114 13.02 -9.40 0.52
N GLU A 115 12.76 -10.66 0.17
CA GLU A 115 13.43 -11.81 0.75
C GLU A 115 14.94 -11.80 0.50
N SER A 116 15.69 -12.26 1.51
CA SER A 116 17.14 -12.42 1.46
C SER A 116 17.55 -13.81 1.94
N GLY A 117 18.53 -14.41 1.26
CA GLY A 117 19.18 -15.65 1.70
C GLY A 117 20.48 -15.41 2.49
N VAL A 118 20.78 -14.16 2.87
CA VAL A 118 22.05 -13.80 3.53
C VAL A 118 21.89 -13.81 5.05
N ASN A 119 22.88 -14.38 5.73
CA ASN A 119 22.95 -14.41 7.18
C ASN A 119 23.62 -13.15 7.76
N GLY A 120 23.29 -12.83 9.02
CA GLY A 120 23.88 -11.73 9.80
C GLY A 120 22.90 -10.58 10.08
N PRO A 121 23.35 -9.53 10.79
CA PRO A 121 22.50 -8.41 11.18
C PRO A 121 22.35 -7.41 10.02
N LEU A 122 21.54 -7.76 9.02
CA LEU A 122 21.39 -7.00 7.77
C LEU A 122 20.97 -5.54 7.99
N VAL A 123 20.16 -5.26 9.02
CA VAL A 123 19.73 -3.90 9.37
C VAL A 123 20.90 -3.08 9.93
N ALA A 124 21.57 -3.58 10.97
CA ALA A 124 22.66 -2.86 11.63
C ALA A 124 23.88 -2.65 10.72
N THR A 125 24.07 -3.53 9.73
CA THR A 125 25.17 -3.44 8.76
C THR A 125 24.82 -2.68 7.48
N GLY A 126 23.58 -2.21 7.33
CA GLY A 126 23.09 -1.52 6.13
C GLY A 126 22.90 -2.42 4.91
N ILE A 127 23.18 -3.73 5.02
CA ILE A 127 22.96 -4.69 3.92
C ILE A 127 21.49 -4.75 3.51
N VAL A 128 20.57 -4.47 4.44
CA VAL A 128 19.11 -4.39 4.17
C VAL A 128 18.75 -3.45 3.02
N ASP A 129 19.58 -2.44 2.72
CA ASP A 129 19.36 -1.53 1.58
C ASP A 129 19.38 -2.27 0.24
N LYS A 130 20.19 -3.32 0.10
CA LYS A 130 20.23 -4.16 -1.10
C LYS A 130 18.96 -4.98 -1.31
N TYR A 131 18.22 -5.19 -0.23
CA TYR A 131 16.96 -5.94 -0.20
C TYR A 131 15.77 -5.01 0.01
N THR A 132 15.96 -3.70 -0.18
CA THR A 132 14.87 -2.74 -0.21
C THR A 132 14.59 -2.39 -1.65
N THR A 133 13.38 -2.66 -2.10
CA THR A 133 12.91 -2.24 -3.41
C THR A 133 11.88 -1.12 -3.27
N SER A 134 11.47 -0.51 -4.37
CA SER A 134 10.48 0.56 -4.36
C SER A 134 9.66 0.59 -5.63
N ALA A 135 8.45 1.12 -5.52
CA ALA A 135 7.62 1.54 -6.64
C ALA A 135 7.15 2.98 -6.42
N ASP A 136 7.00 3.71 -7.52
CA ASP A 136 6.40 5.03 -7.51
C ASP A 136 4.92 4.88 -7.89
N TYR A 137 4.04 5.30 -6.99
CA TYR A 137 2.61 5.30 -7.22
C TYR A 137 2.12 6.70 -7.57
N GLU A 138 1.40 6.81 -8.68
CA GLU A 138 0.78 8.04 -9.15
C GLU A 138 -0.73 7.98 -8.97
N TYR A 139 -1.30 9.01 -8.35
CA TYR A 139 -2.73 9.06 -8.07
C TYR A 139 -3.24 10.48 -7.89
N ILE A 140 -4.56 10.59 -8.00
CA ILE A 140 -5.35 11.74 -7.63
C ILE A 140 -5.91 11.52 -6.23
N LEU A 141 -5.85 12.55 -5.39
CA LEU A 141 -6.67 12.69 -4.20
C LEU A 141 -7.83 13.64 -4.50
N GLU A 142 -9.02 13.18 -4.17
CA GLU A 142 -10.25 13.95 -4.25
C GLU A 142 -10.49 14.62 -2.89
N THR A 143 -10.68 15.93 -2.88
CA THR A 143 -10.84 16.68 -1.63
C THR A 143 -11.98 17.68 -1.72
N ASP A 144 -12.55 18.02 -0.56
CA ASP A 144 -13.49 19.13 -0.44
C ASP A 144 -12.76 20.49 -0.30
N GLU A 145 -13.53 21.56 -0.11
CA GLU A 145 -12.98 22.91 0.05
C GLU A 145 -12.06 23.08 1.27
N THR A 146 -12.23 22.22 2.28
CA THR A 146 -11.45 22.20 3.52
C THR A 146 -10.21 21.31 3.45
N TYR A 147 -9.93 20.73 2.28
CA TYR A 147 -8.83 19.77 2.04
C TYR A 147 -9.02 18.42 2.73
N GLN A 148 -10.24 18.09 3.17
CA GLN A 148 -10.55 16.75 3.65
C GLN A 148 -10.52 15.77 2.46
N ILE A 149 -9.78 14.67 2.62
CA ILE A 149 -9.73 13.61 1.61
C ILE A 149 -11.06 12.87 1.60
N LEU A 150 -11.71 12.86 0.43
CA LEU A 150 -12.97 12.18 0.15
C LEU A 150 -12.77 10.85 -0.58
N GLY A 151 -11.66 10.73 -1.32
CA GLY A 151 -11.41 9.59 -2.20
C GLY A 151 -10.15 9.80 -3.04
N GLY A 152 -10.04 9.06 -4.13
CA GLY A 152 -8.92 9.18 -5.05
C GLY A 152 -9.01 8.21 -6.22
N GLU A 153 -8.24 8.50 -7.27
CA GLU A 153 -8.14 7.66 -8.47
C GLU A 153 -6.68 7.36 -8.83
N TRP A 154 -6.37 6.08 -9.08
CA TRP A 154 -5.03 5.68 -9.52
C TRP A 154 -4.77 6.20 -10.93
N LEU A 155 -3.52 6.59 -11.22
CA LEU A 155 -3.09 7.10 -12.52
C LEU A 155 -2.08 6.17 -13.19
N SER A 156 -1.91 6.34 -14.50
CA SER A 156 -0.82 5.70 -15.26
C SER A 156 -0.74 4.19 -15.02
N GLY A 157 0.47 3.64 -14.80
CA GLY A 157 0.66 2.23 -14.47
C GLY A 157 0.14 1.82 -13.10
N SER A 158 -0.08 2.78 -12.18
CA SER A 158 -0.61 2.52 -10.85
C SER A 158 -2.07 2.08 -10.86
N LYS A 159 -2.80 2.20 -11.97
CA LYS A 159 -4.15 1.62 -12.12
C LYS A 159 -4.15 0.09 -12.05
N ALA A 160 -3.07 -0.52 -12.54
CA ALA A 160 -2.90 -1.98 -12.54
C ALA A 160 -1.92 -2.46 -11.46
N ASN A 161 -0.96 -1.60 -11.09
CA ASN A 161 0.12 -1.93 -10.18
C ASN A 161 0.02 -1.03 -8.94
N HIS A 162 -0.82 -1.43 -7.99
CA HIS A 162 -0.97 -0.81 -6.68
C HIS A 162 -1.11 -1.90 -5.61
N PRO A 163 -0.97 -1.55 -4.32
CA PRO A 163 -1.22 -2.50 -3.24
C PRO A 163 -2.65 -3.06 -3.24
N ASP A 164 -2.83 -4.34 -2.93
CA ASP A 164 -4.16 -4.98 -2.83
C ASP A 164 -4.76 -4.86 -1.43
N PHE A 165 -3.96 -5.07 -0.39
CA PHE A 165 -4.37 -4.91 1.00
C PHE A 165 -3.19 -4.57 1.91
N LEU A 166 -3.54 -4.01 3.08
CA LEU A 166 -2.59 -3.64 4.14
C LEU A 166 -3.05 -4.29 5.44
N TRP A 167 -2.12 -4.79 6.24
CA TRP A 167 -2.44 -5.31 7.57
C TRP A 167 -1.34 -5.09 8.60
N LEU A 168 -1.74 -5.05 9.86
CA LEU A 168 -0.85 -4.87 11.01
C LEU A 168 -0.98 -6.05 11.98
N PRO A 169 0.13 -6.63 12.45
CA PRO A 169 0.09 -7.50 13.62
C PRO A 169 -0.22 -6.64 14.86
N ALA A 170 -1.31 -6.95 15.56
CA ALA A 170 -1.71 -6.20 16.76
C ALA A 170 -0.85 -6.51 17.99
N SER A 171 -0.22 -7.69 18.01
CA SER A 171 0.69 -8.12 19.08
C SER A 171 1.60 -9.24 18.60
N LYS A 172 2.69 -9.48 19.34
CA LYS A 172 3.41 -10.76 19.29
C LYS A 172 2.47 -11.92 19.70
N PRO A 173 2.79 -13.17 19.30
CA PRO A 173 2.19 -14.37 19.89
C PRO A 173 2.34 -14.41 21.42
N ASP A 174 1.50 -15.18 22.09
CA ASP A 174 1.67 -15.45 23.54
C ASP A 174 2.93 -16.29 23.77
N ASN A 175 3.70 -16.01 24.82
CA ASN A 175 4.92 -16.76 25.16
C ASN A 175 4.66 -18.24 25.47
N ALA A 176 3.45 -18.60 25.89
CA ALA A 176 3.04 -19.99 26.06
C ALA A 176 2.72 -20.72 24.74
N THR A 177 2.81 -20.04 23.59
CA THR A 177 2.48 -20.63 22.29
C THR A 177 3.47 -21.73 21.93
N VAL A 178 2.93 -22.93 21.69
CA VAL A 178 3.64 -24.06 21.07
C VAL A 178 2.95 -24.36 19.74
N THR A 179 3.71 -24.30 18.65
CA THR A 179 3.17 -24.62 17.32
C THR A 179 2.88 -26.12 17.19
N SER A 180 2.05 -26.50 16.23
CA SER A 180 1.72 -27.91 15.97
C SER A 180 2.92 -28.78 15.58
N VAL A 181 4.02 -28.16 15.15
CA VAL A 181 5.28 -28.82 14.80
C VAL A 181 6.30 -28.79 15.96
N GLY A 182 5.90 -28.31 17.14
CA GLY A 182 6.71 -28.36 18.36
C GLY A 182 7.64 -27.16 18.59
N LEU A 183 7.55 -26.08 17.79
CA LEU A 183 8.29 -24.86 18.07
C LEU A 183 7.67 -24.11 19.25
N VAL A 184 8.47 -23.84 20.29
CA VAL A 184 8.08 -23.14 21.52
C VAL A 184 8.46 -21.66 21.40
N TYR A 185 7.48 -20.76 21.44
CA TYR A 185 7.72 -19.34 21.16
C TYR A 185 8.65 -18.67 22.19
N SER A 186 8.51 -19.00 23.48
CA SER A 186 9.39 -18.47 24.53
C SER A 186 10.87 -18.84 24.36
N GLU A 187 11.16 -20.03 23.82
CA GLU A 187 12.55 -20.45 23.56
C GLU A 187 13.14 -19.68 22.38
N ILE A 188 12.33 -19.46 21.32
CA ILE A 188 12.73 -18.66 20.16
C ILE A 188 12.98 -17.20 20.55
N GLU A 189 12.11 -16.62 21.38
CA GLU A 189 12.28 -15.25 21.87
C GLU A 189 13.56 -15.11 22.70
N GLY A 190 13.85 -16.07 23.58
CA GLY A 190 15.11 -16.08 24.34
C GLY A 190 16.36 -16.14 23.45
N LEU A 191 16.34 -16.96 22.39
CA LEU A 191 17.45 -17.01 21.42
C LEU A 191 17.57 -15.70 20.61
N LEU A 192 16.46 -15.05 20.28
CA LEU A 192 16.46 -13.77 19.59
C LEU A 192 17.09 -12.68 20.47
N ASP A 193 16.74 -12.63 21.75
CA ASP A 193 17.28 -11.66 22.71
C ASP A 193 18.80 -11.82 22.88
N GLU A 194 19.29 -13.06 23.02
CA GLU A 194 20.74 -13.35 23.07
C GLU A 194 21.46 -12.99 21.77
N SER A 195 20.79 -13.08 20.62
CA SER A 195 21.38 -12.75 19.32
C SER A 195 21.51 -11.24 19.06
N VAL A 196 20.80 -10.39 19.79
CA VAL A 196 20.83 -8.92 19.63
C VAL A 196 21.50 -8.19 20.78
N SER A 197 21.95 -8.94 21.80
CA SER A 197 22.73 -8.47 22.96
C SER A 197 24.19 -8.23 22.58
#